data_AF-A0A7J4GN16-F1
#
_entry.id   AF-A0A7J4GN16-F1
#
_cell.length_a   1.000
_cell.length_b   1.000
_cell.length_c   1.000
_cell.angle_alpha   90.00
_cell.angle_beta   90.00
_cell.angle_gamma   90.00
#
_symmetry.space_group_name_H-M   'P 1'
#
loop_
_entity.id
_entity.type
_entity.pdbx_description
1 polymer ?
#
loop_
_entity_poly.entity_id
_entity_poly.type
_entity_poly.pdbx_seq_one_letter_code
_entity_poly.pdbx_strand_id
1 'polypeptide(L)'
;MQPQQIAAAPQPAYMLPAVESLSPPPSNLIIGKARSQWSTIRHMVALVIICFFLMLFLTIIPMGIVDGDGPLALAGTICSLPILFLFFHFRKPKLLHVMVVEPFEGGKKAHPLPGGRTLTTPLPSRFRHHLVRDSTLLDIPTTGKLWSVFTIVIITSITLFILMILQPDNIVILLIALIVGVPFWMVGFAIPVFAWWSYSTRSLGLPTKRHEAESVLSAGFLSTFPAVIINSILFPLLLLAASVDPFSEAGEILLVTISAPIGEELCKAAAVLCCYRFIDSPRRGFQVGFTVGLGFAMLENMMYVTASFSEGFAGFAITSFLRGIGSIPGHAVWTGLSGLGIGWLLYKKPTLGGILPKTVDSPSADFVIFDAKTGEMAHNPTGSGNSAQNMGIQAWNVQQYMNSQQKKKPWPLPTSPLTGIILAMLGHSFWNGSSFLVYFIVEEAAGEVAGIIAMILWTFTMIATLLWIGKNILSSLHSVPSS
;
A
#
# COMPACT_ATOMS: atom_id res chain seq x y z
N MET A 1 43.56 66.80 -43.65
CA MET A 1 43.87 65.70 -42.72
C MET A 1 42.57 65.25 -42.06
N GLN A 2 41.99 64.14 -42.53
CA GLN A 2 40.84 63.53 -41.85
C GLN A 2 41.36 62.65 -40.71
N PRO A 3 40.73 62.66 -39.52
CA PRO A 3 41.16 61.80 -38.42
C PRO A 3 40.74 60.36 -38.70
N GLN A 4 41.70 59.43 -38.62
CA GLN A 4 41.44 57.99 -38.62
C GLN A 4 40.60 57.63 -37.38
N GLN A 5 39.38 57.14 -37.61
CA GLN A 5 38.60 56.47 -36.57
C GLN A 5 39.31 55.16 -36.20
N ILE A 6 39.87 55.12 -35.00
CA ILE A 6 40.36 53.89 -34.38
C ILE A 6 39.12 53.06 -34.02
N ALA A 7 38.91 51.95 -34.73
CA ALA A 7 37.87 50.99 -34.40
C ALA A 7 38.13 50.43 -32.99
N ALA A 8 37.16 50.58 -32.09
CA ALA A 8 37.23 50.01 -30.75
C ALA A 8 37.39 48.49 -30.85
N ALA A 9 38.39 47.94 -30.15
CA ALA A 9 38.58 46.51 -30.04
C ALA A 9 37.28 45.85 -29.52
N PRO A 10 36.85 44.71 -30.09
CA PRO A 10 35.66 44.02 -29.61
C PRO A 10 35.84 43.69 -28.13
N GLN A 11 34.93 44.21 -27.30
CA GLN A 11 34.84 43.87 -25.89
C GLN A 11 34.80 42.33 -25.78
N PRO A 12 35.59 41.70 -24.89
CA PRO A 12 35.51 40.27 -24.68
C PRO A 12 34.09 39.97 -24.18
N ALA A 13 33.27 39.37 -25.04
CA ALA A 13 31.98 38.86 -24.65
C ALA A 13 32.22 37.79 -23.59
N TYR A 14 31.96 38.12 -22.33
CA TYR A 14 32.05 37.18 -21.23
C TYR A 14 30.93 36.15 -21.41
N MET A 15 31.22 35.09 -22.16
CA MET A 15 30.31 33.96 -22.26
C MET A 15 30.24 33.34 -20.87
N LEU A 16 29.09 33.50 -20.22
CA LEU A 16 28.78 32.75 -19.01
C LEU A 16 28.99 31.27 -19.34
N PRO A 17 29.86 30.56 -18.60
CA PRO A 17 30.06 29.15 -18.82
C PRO A 17 28.69 28.46 -18.77
N ALA A 18 28.45 27.56 -19.72
CA ALA A 18 27.22 26.78 -19.72
C ALA A 18 27.11 25.97 -18.42
N VAL A 19 25.89 25.83 -17.91
CA VAL A 19 25.61 24.93 -16.79
C VAL A 19 26.08 23.54 -17.18
N GLU A 20 26.85 22.90 -16.30
CA GLU A 20 27.38 21.56 -16.53
C GLU A 20 26.24 20.58 -16.80
N SER A 21 26.45 19.56 -17.63
CA SER A 21 25.39 18.59 -17.95
C SER A 21 25.06 17.70 -16.75
N LEU A 22 23.87 17.08 -16.77
CA LEU A 22 23.48 16.13 -15.74
C LEU A 22 24.46 14.96 -15.71
N SER A 23 24.90 14.59 -14.52
CA SER A 23 25.82 13.48 -14.27
C SER A 23 25.12 12.36 -13.48
N PRO A 24 25.54 11.09 -13.62
CA PRO A 24 24.96 10.00 -12.86
C PRO A 24 25.24 10.19 -11.36
N PRO A 25 24.26 9.92 -10.46
CA PRO A 25 24.48 10.07 -9.02
C PRO A 25 25.52 9.08 -8.49
N PRO A 26 26.28 9.45 -7.45
CA PRO A 26 27.12 8.51 -6.71
C PRO A 26 26.30 7.33 -6.19
N SER A 27 26.87 6.13 -6.19
CA SER A 27 26.19 4.88 -5.83
C SER A 27 25.63 4.86 -4.40
N ASN A 28 26.17 5.69 -3.51
CA ASN A 28 25.83 5.82 -2.09
C ASN A 28 25.08 7.12 -1.74
N LEU A 29 24.67 7.91 -2.72
CA LEU A 29 23.97 9.18 -2.48
C LEU A 29 22.50 8.94 -2.10
N ILE A 30 22.20 8.92 -0.80
CA ILE A 30 20.85 8.81 -0.24
C ILE A 30 20.43 10.17 0.29
N ILE A 31 19.35 10.72 -0.28
CA ILE A 31 18.77 11.99 0.18
C ILE A 31 17.29 11.77 0.49
N GLY A 32 16.94 12.07 1.74
CA GLY A 32 15.57 12.09 2.24
C GLY A 32 15.23 13.47 2.83
N LYS A 33 13.96 13.85 2.76
CA LYS A 33 13.42 15.06 3.37
C LYS A 33 12.47 14.68 4.50
N ALA A 34 12.53 15.40 5.62
CA ALA A 34 11.50 15.31 6.65
C ALA A 34 10.14 15.71 6.05
N ARG A 35 9.10 14.90 6.26
CA ARG A 35 7.74 15.17 5.75
C ARG A 35 6.73 14.73 6.78
N SER A 36 5.56 15.38 6.80
CA SER A 36 4.46 14.98 7.68
C SER A 36 4.02 13.54 7.38
N GLN A 37 3.90 12.74 8.44
CA GLN A 37 3.35 11.38 8.43
C GLN A 37 1.97 11.29 7.75
N TRP A 38 1.13 12.30 7.95
CA TRP A 38 -0.22 12.38 7.36
C TRP A 38 -0.21 12.68 5.85
N SER A 39 0.90 13.19 5.31
CA SER A 39 1.03 13.41 3.86
C SER A 39 1.07 12.09 3.08
N THR A 40 1.55 11.01 3.69
CA THR A 40 1.58 9.68 3.09
C THR A 40 0.18 9.10 3.04
N ILE A 41 -0.53 9.13 4.17
CA ILE A 41 -1.93 8.66 4.27
C ILE A 41 -2.82 9.38 3.26
N ARG A 42 -2.80 10.73 3.22
CA ARG A 42 -3.62 11.49 2.26
C ARG A 42 -3.34 11.13 0.81
N HIS A 43 -2.08 10.93 0.46
CA HIS A 43 -1.70 10.56 -0.90
C HIS A 43 -2.18 9.16 -1.28
N MET A 44 -2.08 8.20 -0.36
CA MET A 44 -2.55 6.83 -0.57
C MET A 44 -4.08 6.75 -0.65
N VAL A 45 -4.80 7.47 0.21
CA VAL A 45 -6.28 7.56 0.13
C VAL A 45 -6.71 8.14 -1.21
N ALA A 46 -6.08 9.22 -1.68
CA ALA A 46 -6.36 9.77 -3.00
C ALA A 46 -6.11 8.76 -4.12
N LEU A 47 -5.01 8.00 -4.05
CA LEU A 47 -4.69 6.98 -5.04
C LEU A 47 -5.70 5.84 -5.06
N VAL A 48 -6.21 5.41 -3.89
CA VAL A 48 -7.24 4.37 -3.78
C VAL A 48 -8.53 4.79 -4.45
N ILE A 49 -8.96 6.04 -4.23
CA ILE A 49 -10.15 6.62 -4.88
C ILE A 49 -9.99 6.59 -6.41
N ILE A 50 -8.82 7.02 -6.91
CA ILE A 50 -8.51 6.96 -8.35
C ILE A 50 -8.56 5.53 -8.87
N CYS A 51 -7.93 4.58 -8.17
CA CYS A 51 -7.89 3.17 -8.58
C CYS A 51 -9.28 2.52 -8.56
N PHE A 52 -10.16 2.94 -7.66
CA PHE A 52 -11.51 2.40 -7.57
C PHE A 52 -12.38 2.84 -8.73
N PHE A 53 -12.41 4.13 -9.04
CA PHE A 53 -13.15 4.58 -10.23
C PHE A 53 -12.53 3.98 -11.50
N LEU A 54 -11.20 3.88 -11.57
CA LEU A 54 -10.54 3.21 -12.68
C LEU A 54 -11.01 1.76 -12.83
N MET A 55 -11.01 1.00 -11.73
CA MET A 55 -11.44 -0.40 -11.71
C MET A 55 -12.92 -0.54 -12.06
N LEU A 56 -13.79 0.33 -11.53
CA LEU A 56 -15.22 0.35 -11.85
C LEU A 56 -15.45 0.45 -13.36
N PHE A 57 -14.89 1.47 -14.01
CA PHE A 57 -15.08 1.67 -15.44
C PHE A 57 -14.35 0.65 -16.30
N LEU A 58 -13.18 0.17 -15.89
CA LEU A 58 -12.47 -0.89 -16.60
C LEU A 58 -13.21 -2.23 -16.55
N THR A 59 -13.94 -2.51 -15.48
CA THR A 59 -14.71 -3.77 -15.33
C THR A 59 -15.98 -3.76 -16.18
N ILE A 60 -16.59 -2.59 -16.38
CA ILE A 60 -17.77 -2.42 -17.23
C ILE A 60 -17.47 -2.76 -18.70
N ILE A 61 -16.23 -2.55 -19.17
CA ILE A 61 -15.83 -2.84 -20.56
C ILE A 61 -16.03 -4.32 -20.94
N PRO A 62 -15.35 -5.30 -20.28
CA PRO A 62 -15.55 -6.71 -20.59
C PRO A 62 -16.96 -7.18 -20.27
N MET A 63 -17.64 -6.62 -19.27
CA MET A 63 -19.04 -6.93 -18.97
C MET A 63 -19.96 -6.56 -20.15
N GLY A 64 -19.87 -5.34 -20.67
CA GLY A 64 -20.62 -4.93 -21.86
C GLY A 64 -20.29 -5.74 -23.11
N ILE A 65 -19.05 -6.20 -23.26
CA ILE A 65 -18.66 -7.10 -24.37
C ILE A 65 -19.35 -8.47 -24.22
N VAL A 66 -19.36 -9.05 -23.02
CA VAL A 66 -19.99 -10.35 -22.75
C VAL A 66 -21.51 -10.29 -22.92
N ASP A 67 -22.13 -9.19 -22.47
CA ASP A 67 -23.57 -9.00 -22.55
C ASP A 67 -24.05 -8.55 -23.94
N GLY A 68 -23.12 -8.26 -24.86
CA GLY A 68 -23.45 -7.70 -26.18
C GLY A 68 -23.92 -6.24 -26.15
N ASP A 69 -23.73 -5.54 -25.02
CA ASP A 69 -24.05 -4.13 -24.82
C ASP A 69 -22.88 -3.24 -25.24
N GLY A 70 -22.84 -2.92 -26.54
CA GLY A 70 -21.86 -1.99 -27.12
C GLY A 70 -21.84 -0.60 -26.47
N PRO A 71 -23.00 0.05 -26.23
CA PRO A 71 -23.07 1.30 -25.49
C PRO A 71 -22.43 1.25 -24.11
N LEU A 72 -22.65 0.19 -23.33
CA LEU A 72 -22.06 0.01 -22.01
C LEU A 72 -20.53 -0.12 -22.07
N ALA A 73 -20.01 -0.93 -23.00
CA ALA A 73 -18.56 -1.08 -23.20
C ALA A 73 -17.90 0.23 -23.67
N LEU A 74 -18.57 0.99 -24.54
CA LEU A 74 -18.11 2.30 -24.99
C LEU A 74 -18.07 3.32 -23.83
N ALA A 75 -19.12 3.34 -23.00
CA ALA A 75 -19.17 4.20 -21.82
C ALA A 75 -18.02 3.91 -20.84
N GLY A 76 -17.77 2.62 -20.54
CA GLY A 76 -16.62 2.21 -19.71
C GLY A 76 -15.28 2.67 -20.28
N THR A 77 -15.10 2.60 -21.61
CA THR A 77 -13.89 3.06 -22.28
C THR A 77 -13.71 4.57 -22.16
N ILE A 78 -14.76 5.35 -22.46
CA ILE A 78 -14.70 6.83 -22.39
C ILE A 78 -14.42 7.29 -20.95
N CYS A 79 -15.06 6.69 -19.96
CA CYS A 79 -14.90 7.07 -18.56
C CYS A 79 -13.55 6.64 -17.96
N SER A 80 -12.97 5.51 -18.40
CA SER A 80 -11.70 5.02 -17.86
C SER A 80 -10.48 5.82 -18.34
N LEU A 81 -10.48 6.34 -19.56
CA LEU A 81 -9.36 7.11 -20.13
C LEU A 81 -8.89 8.32 -19.29
N PRO A 82 -9.75 9.27 -18.87
CA PRO A 82 -9.32 10.41 -18.06
C PRO A 82 -8.78 9.97 -16.68
N ILE A 83 -9.35 8.91 -16.11
CA ILE A 83 -8.91 8.37 -14.81
C ILE A 83 -7.57 7.65 -14.95
N LEU A 84 -7.34 6.94 -16.05
CA LEU A 84 -6.06 6.32 -16.35
C LEU A 84 -4.96 7.39 -16.50
N PHE A 85 -5.26 8.50 -17.17
CA PHE A 85 -4.36 9.66 -17.21
C PHE A 85 -4.07 10.21 -15.81
N LEU A 86 -5.10 10.37 -14.97
CA LEU A 86 -4.96 10.83 -13.59
C LEU A 86 -4.11 9.87 -12.75
N PHE A 87 -4.30 8.55 -12.91
CA PHE A 87 -3.50 7.52 -12.26
C PHE A 87 -2.02 7.66 -12.62
N PHE A 88 -1.69 7.73 -13.91
CA PHE A 88 -0.31 7.92 -14.34
C PHE A 88 0.28 9.25 -13.88
N HIS A 89 -0.53 10.32 -13.84
CA HIS A 89 -0.10 11.61 -13.31
C HIS A 89 0.27 11.53 -11.82
N PHE A 90 -0.56 10.90 -11.00
CA PHE A 90 -0.32 10.73 -9.56
C PHE A 90 0.87 9.81 -9.27
N ARG A 91 1.15 8.84 -10.15
CA ARG A 91 2.25 7.87 -10.01
C ARG A 91 3.59 8.35 -10.58
N LYS A 92 3.67 9.58 -11.10
CA LYS A 92 4.94 10.12 -11.63
C LYS A 92 6.03 10.12 -10.55
N PRO A 93 7.24 9.62 -10.85
CA PRO A 93 8.32 9.59 -9.88
C PRO A 93 8.74 11.03 -9.52
N LYS A 94 8.82 11.32 -8.23
CA LYS A 94 9.37 12.59 -7.75
C LYS A 94 10.88 12.51 -7.75
N LEU A 95 11.50 13.30 -8.62
CA LEU A 95 12.95 13.41 -8.72
C LEU A 95 13.42 14.63 -7.93
N LEU A 96 14.48 14.45 -7.16
CA LEU A 96 15.23 15.50 -6.49
C LEU A 96 16.40 15.89 -7.37
N HIS A 97 16.49 17.19 -7.66
CA HIS A 97 17.67 17.75 -8.30
C HIS A 97 18.69 18.10 -7.22
N VAL A 98 19.79 17.36 -7.21
CA VAL A 98 20.85 17.46 -6.21
C VAL A 98 22.04 18.14 -6.87
N MET A 99 22.51 19.21 -6.27
CA MET A 99 23.68 19.97 -6.70
C MET A 99 24.76 19.79 -5.65
N VAL A 100 25.89 19.20 -6.02
CA VAL A 100 27.03 18.91 -5.15
C VAL A 100 28.21 19.74 -5.63
N VAL A 101 28.89 20.39 -4.70
CA VAL A 101 30.10 21.14 -4.98
C VAL A 101 31.19 20.61 -4.06
N GLU A 102 32.24 20.06 -4.66
CA GLU A 102 33.34 19.42 -3.93
C GLU A 102 34.66 20.16 -4.21
N PRO A 103 35.52 20.37 -3.20
CA PRO A 103 36.86 20.93 -3.42
C PRO A 103 37.62 20.10 -4.44
N PHE A 104 38.23 20.76 -5.43
CA PHE A 104 38.98 20.09 -6.49
C PHE A 104 40.10 21.01 -6.97
N GLU A 105 41.36 20.56 -6.87
CA GLU A 105 42.53 21.41 -7.15
C GLU A 105 42.56 21.96 -8.58
N GLY A 106 41.99 21.24 -9.56
CA GLY A 106 41.80 21.72 -10.95
C GLY A 106 40.45 22.43 -11.21
N GLY A 107 39.75 22.82 -10.15
CA GLY A 107 38.37 23.32 -10.21
C GLY A 107 38.24 24.81 -10.53
N LYS A 108 37.00 25.28 -10.60
CA LYS A 108 36.66 26.71 -10.76
C LYS A 108 36.10 27.26 -9.45
N LYS A 109 36.20 28.57 -9.25
CA LYS A 109 35.59 29.27 -8.10
C LYS A 109 34.17 29.79 -8.37
N ALA A 110 33.74 29.81 -9.64
CA ALA A 110 32.41 30.27 -10.03
C ALA A 110 31.72 29.20 -10.87
N HIS A 111 30.54 28.79 -10.43
CA HIS A 111 29.77 27.69 -10.99
C HIS A 111 28.39 28.17 -11.43
N PRO A 112 28.06 28.13 -12.72
CA PRO A 112 26.74 28.46 -13.22
C PRO A 112 25.73 27.39 -12.78
N LEU A 113 24.61 27.84 -12.20
CA LEU A 113 23.49 27.01 -11.75
C LEU A 113 22.30 27.12 -12.71
N PRO A 114 21.40 26.11 -12.75
CA PRO A 114 20.13 26.24 -13.44
C PRO A 114 19.30 27.44 -12.95
N GLY A 115 18.69 28.14 -13.91
CA GLY A 115 17.90 29.35 -13.65
C GLY A 115 18.74 30.65 -13.59
N GLY A 116 19.93 30.67 -14.20
CA GLY A 116 20.73 31.88 -14.37
C GLY A 116 21.43 32.39 -13.11
N ARG A 117 21.58 31.55 -12.09
CA ARG A 117 22.29 31.87 -10.84
C ARG A 117 23.74 31.38 -10.92
N THR A 118 24.63 31.96 -10.12
CA THR A 118 26.03 31.50 -10.02
C THR A 118 26.39 31.26 -8.57
N LEU A 119 26.97 30.10 -8.28
CA LEU A 119 27.55 29.77 -6.98
C LEU A 119 29.04 30.08 -7.00
N THR A 120 29.50 30.89 -6.04
CA THR A 120 30.92 31.17 -5.86
C THR A 120 31.47 30.44 -4.63
N THR A 121 32.65 29.83 -4.77
CA THR A 121 33.32 29.08 -3.69
C THR A 121 34.66 29.71 -3.31
N PRO A 122 35.04 29.66 -2.02
CA PRO A 122 36.31 30.24 -1.56
C PRO A 122 37.54 29.51 -2.15
N LEU A 123 37.43 28.18 -2.30
CA LEU A 123 38.44 27.30 -2.89
C LEU A 123 38.02 26.85 -4.30
N PRO A 124 38.98 26.53 -5.20
CA PRO A 124 38.68 25.82 -6.44
C PRO A 124 37.87 24.56 -6.17
N SER A 125 36.74 24.42 -6.85
CA SER A 125 35.81 23.33 -6.64
C SER A 125 35.26 22.82 -7.97
N ARG A 126 34.67 21.63 -7.94
CA ARG A 126 33.95 21.04 -9.06
C ARG A 126 32.47 21.03 -8.73
N PHE A 127 31.67 21.58 -9.64
CA PHE A 127 30.22 21.45 -9.57
C PHE A 127 29.80 20.14 -10.22
N ARG A 128 28.82 19.47 -9.63
CA ARG A 128 28.11 18.35 -10.24
C ARG A 128 26.66 18.43 -9.85
N HIS A 129 25.80 17.96 -10.74
CA HIS A 129 24.40 17.82 -10.40
C HIS A 129 23.80 16.56 -10.98
N HIS A 130 22.83 16.05 -10.23
CA HIS A 130 22.25 14.72 -10.42
C HIS A 130 20.75 14.80 -10.23
N LEU A 131 20.02 13.94 -10.95
CA LEU A 131 18.63 13.66 -10.64
C LEU A 131 18.58 12.35 -9.86
N VAL A 132 18.12 12.43 -8.60
CA VAL A 132 18.04 11.29 -7.69
C VAL A 132 16.59 11.08 -7.31
N ARG A 133 16.17 9.83 -7.13
CA ARG A 133 14.84 9.54 -6.56
C ARG A 133 14.82 9.88 -5.08
N ASP A 134 13.70 10.41 -4.63
CA ASP A 134 13.47 10.62 -3.20
C ASP A 134 13.62 9.29 -2.43
N SER A 135 14.61 9.25 -1.55
CA SER A 135 14.96 8.07 -0.74
C SER A 135 14.47 8.19 0.70
N THR A 136 13.49 9.06 0.94
CA THR A 136 12.77 9.13 2.23
C THR A 136 12.27 7.77 2.66
N LEU A 137 12.57 7.43 3.92
CA LEU A 137 11.97 6.26 4.55
C LEU A 137 10.48 6.50 4.78
N LEU A 138 9.75 5.39 4.74
CA LEU A 138 8.33 5.36 5.05
C LEU A 138 8.12 5.77 6.51
N ASP A 139 7.53 6.95 6.71
CA ASP A 139 7.15 7.46 8.03
C ASP A 139 5.62 7.48 8.14
N ILE A 140 5.08 6.63 9.00
CA ILE A 140 3.64 6.41 9.25
C ILE A 140 3.37 6.68 10.73
N PRO A 141 2.22 7.29 11.09
CA PRO A 141 1.85 7.49 12.49
C PRO A 141 1.89 6.17 13.28
N THR A 142 2.11 6.27 14.58
CA THR A 142 2.18 5.08 15.44
C THR A 142 0.85 4.32 15.42
N THR A 143 0.93 2.99 15.52
CA THR A 143 -0.23 2.09 15.53
C THR A 143 -1.31 2.55 16.52
N GLY A 144 -0.92 2.96 17.73
CA GLY A 144 -1.85 3.47 18.74
C GLY A 144 -2.60 4.75 18.32
N LYS A 145 -1.92 5.70 17.66
CA LYS A 145 -2.55 6.94 17.15
C LYS A 145 -3.56 6.65 16.03
N LEU A 146 -3.26 5.68 15.18
CA LEU A 146 -4.17 5.28 14.10
C LEU A 146 -5.41 4.59 14.66
N TRP A 147 -5.24 3.66 15.61
CA TRP A 147 -6.37 3.04 16.29
C TRP A 147 -7.21 4.04 17.08
N SER A 148 -6.61 5.05 17.73
CA SER A 148 -7.41 6.09 18.40
C SER A 148 -8.27 6.90 17.44
N VAL A 149 -7.73 7.25 16.27
CA VAL A 149 -8.51 7.95 15.21
C VAL A 149 -9.64 7.06 14.72
N PHE A 150 -9.36 5.78 14.45
CA PHE A 150 -10.37 4.82 14.05
C PHE A 150 -11.47 4.66 15.10
N THR A 151 -11.13 4.53 16.38
CA THR A 151 -12.10 4.41 17.46
C THR A 151 -13.02 5.64 17.55
N ILE A 152 -12.46 6.86 17.45
CA ILE A 152 -13.26 8.09 17.46
C ILE A 152 -14.22 8.12 16.27
N VAL A 153 -13.74 7.77 15.08
CA VAL A 153 -14.55 7.71 13.85
C VAL A 153 -15.68 6.70 14.00
N ILE A 154 -15.40 5.49 14.48
CA ILE A 154 -16.41 4.44 14.68
C ILE A 154 -17.45 4.84 15.72
N ILE A 155 -17.04 5.38 16.88
CA ILE A 155 -17.99 5.84 17.92
C ILE A 155 -18.90 6.93 17.37
N THR A 156 -18.35 7.88 16.62
CA THR A 156 -19.13 8.96 16.00
C THR A 156 -20.12 8.40 14.98
N SER A 157 -19.66 7.49 14.12
CA SER A 157 -20.52 6.83 13.12
C SER A 157 -21.65 6.00 13.75
N ILE A 158 -21.37 5.24 14.81
CA ILE A 158 -22.37 4.45 15.54
C ILE A 158 -23.37 5.38 16.24
N THR A 159 -22.90 6.50 16.81
CA THR A 159 -23.78 7.47 17.47
C THR A 159 -24.71 8.12 16.45
N LEU A 160 -24.20 8.53 15.29
CA LEU A 160 -25.02 9.04 14.19
C LEU A 160 -26.03 8.00 13.71
N PHE A 161 -25.61 6.72 13.63
CA PHE A 161 -26.49 5.62 13.27
C PHE A 161 -27.64 5.42 14.28
N ILE A 162 -27.33 5.38 15.58
CA ILE A 162 -28.35 5.27 16.64
C ILE A 162 -29.30 6.47 16.61
N LEU A 163 -28.77 7.69 16.44
CA LEU A 163 -29.59 8.90 16.33
C LEU A 163 -30.56 8.84 15.14
N MET A 164 -30.13 8.29 14.01
CA MET A 164 -31.01 8.09 12.85
C MET A 164 -32.09 7.05 13.10
N ILE A 165 -31.80 5.97 13.84
CA ILE A 165 -32.82 4.98 14.24
C ILE A 165 -33.84 5.61 15.19
N LEU A 166 -33.39 6.40 16.16
CA LEU A 166 -34.26 7.02 17.17
C LEU A 166 -35.10 8.17 16.60
N GLN A 167 -34.61 8.85 15.56
CA GLN A 167 -35.28 10.00 14.94
C GLN A 167 -35.23 9.93 13.41
N PRO A 168 -35.93 8.97 12.78
CA PRO A 168 -35.82 8.69 11.35
C PRO A 168 -36.27 9.86 10.46
N ASP A 169 -37.25 10.66 10.92
CA ASP A 169 -37.80 11.79 10.16
C ASP A 169 -37.01 13.10 10.34
N ASN A 170 -35.94 13.09 11.14
CA ASN A 170 -35.17 14.30 11.43
C ASN A 170 -34.18 14.61 10.29
N ILE A 171 -34.60 15.51 9.40
CA ILE A 171 -33.80 15.91 8.23
C ILE A 171 -32.43 16.49 8.60
N VAL A 172 -32.28 17.12 9.77
CA VAL A 172 -30.99 17.69 10.20
C VAL A 172 -30.00 16.57 10.52
N ILE A 173 -30.46 15.51 11.21
CA ILE A 173 -29.63 14.34 11.51
C ILE A 173 -29.25 13.63 10.22
N LEU A 174 -30.19 13.49 9.27
CA LEU A 174 -29.93 12.90 7.96
C LEU A 174 -28.82 13.67 7.20
N LEU A 175 -28.91 15.01 7.18
CA LEU A 175 -27.91 15.87 6.52
C LEU A 175 -26.54 15.77 7.19
N ILE A 176 -26.50 15.76 8.53
CA ILE A 176 -25.24 15.56 9.27
C ILE A 176 -24.66 14.17 8.97
N ALA A 177 -25.48 13.13 8.95
CA ALA A 177 -25.05 11.77 8.64
C ALA A 177 -24.51 11.65 7.21
N LEU A 178 -25.08 12.36 6.24
CA LEU A 178 -24.54 12.40 4.87
C LEU A 178 -23.21 13.17 4.79
N ILE A 179 -23.12 14.35 5.40
CA ILE A 179 -21.93 15.22 5.34
C ILE A 179 -20.77 14.62 6.11
N VAL A 180 -21.02 14.10 7.32
CA VAL A 180 -19.99 13.59 8.23
C VAL A 180 -19.80 12.10 8.04
N GLY A 181 -20.87 11.33 7.93
CA GLY A 181 -20.82 9.88 7.82
C GLY A 181 -20.04 9.44 6.60
N VAL A 182 -20.35 9.92 5.39
CA VAL A 182 -19.67 9.45 4.17
C VAL A 182 -18.14 9.61 4.25
N PRO A 183 -17.57 10.79 4.59
CA PRO A 183 -16.13 10.92 4.80
C PRO A 183 -15.60 10.10 5.98
N PHE A 184 -16.33 10.02 7.09
CA PHE A 184 -15.91 9.27 8.27
C PHE A 184 -15.84 7.78 7.97
N TRP A 185 -16.75 7.24 7.17
CA TRP A 185 -16.71 5.85 6.72
C TRP A 185 -15.54 5.58 5.77
N MET A 186 -15.21 6.53 4.88
CA MET A 186 -13.99 6.43 4.05
C MET A 186 -12.71 6.37 4.90
N VAL A 187 -12.64 7.20 5.94
CA VAL A 187 -11.55 7.16 6.93
C VAL A 187 -11.62 5.87 7.76
N GLY A 188 -12.82 5.43 8.10
CA GLY A 188 -13.12 4.24 8.89
C GLY A 188 -12.50 2.97 8.31
N PHE A 189 -12.61 2.71 7.01
CA PHE A 189 -11.98 1.51 6.44
C PHE A 189 -10.50 1.73 6.07
N ALA A 190 -10.09 2.97 5.76
CA ALA A 190 -8.71 3.27 5.36
C ALA A 190 -7.72 3.22 6.53
N ILE A 191 -8.10 3.78 7.68
CA ILE A 191 -7.20 3.89 8.85
C ILE A 191 -6.76 2.53 9.41
N PRO A 192 -7.63 1.50 9.52
CA PRO A 192 -7.22 0.15 9.90
C PRO A 192 -6.13 -0.43 8.99
N VAL A 193 -6.22 -0.22 7.68
CA VAL A 193 -5.19 -0.64 6.72
C VAL A 193 -3.85 0.02 7.08
N PHE A 194 -3.83 1.33 7.32
CA PHE A 194 -2.62 2.03 7.75
C PHE A 194 -2.14 1.61 9.15
N ALA A 195 -3.05 1.25 10.06
CA ALA A 195 -2.72 0.78 11.41
C ALA A 195 -2.00 -0.57 11.35
N TRP A 196 -2.51 -1.50 10.55
CA TRP A 196 -1.87 -2.79 10.26
C TRP A 196 -0.54 -2.61 9.54
N TRP A 197 -0.46 -1.68 8.59
CA TRP A 197 0.79 -1.37 7.90
C TRP A 197 1.86 -0.81 8.84
N SER A 198 1.48 0.11 9.73
CA SER A 198 2.34 0.68 10.77
C SER A 198 2.81 -0.41 11.74
N TYR A 199 1.91 -1.30 12.16
CA TYR A 199 2.23 -2.42 13.04
C TYR A 199 3.24 -3.38 12.38
N SER A 200 2.98 -3.81 11.14
CA SER A 200 3.86 -4.71 10.40
C SER A 200 5.25 -4.11 10.16
N THR A 201 5.31 -2.85 9.73
CA THR A 201 6.59 -2.15 9.49
C THR A 201 7.44 -2.06 10.77
N ARG A 202 6.81 -1.75 11.91
CA ARG A 202 7.49 -1.65 13.21
C ARG A 202 7.88 -3.02 13.76
N SER A 203 7.05 -4.03 13.57
CA SER A 203 7.34 -5.39 14.05
C SER A 203 8.44 -6.05 13.24
N LEU A 204 8.51 -5.84 11.92
CA LEU A 204 9.53 -6.45 11.07
C LEU A 204 10.86 -5.69 11.13
N GLY A 205 10.82 -4.39 11.43
CA GLY A 205 12.02 -3.55 11.57
C GLY A 205 12.79 -3.34 10.26
N LEU A 206 12.16 -3.59 9.10
CA LEU A 206 12.81 -3.50 7.80
C LEU A 206 12.67 -2.08 7.21
N PRO A 207 13.77 -1.34 6.98
CA PRO A 207 13.71 -0.02 6.38
C PRO A 207 13.08 -0.13 4.97
N THR A 208 12.08 0.70 4.71
CA THR A 208 11.36 0.69 3.43
C THR A 208 11.29 2.11 2.92
N LYS A 209 11.73 2.36 1.68
CA LYS A 209 11.59 3.68 1.10
C LYS A 209 10.12 3.94 0.81
N ARG A 210 9.67 5.15 1.04
CA ARG A 210 8.27 5.53 0.86
C ARG A 210 7.74 5.14 -0.51
N HIS A 211 8.46 5.48 -1.58
CA HIS A 211 8.01 5.21 -2.94
C HIS A 211 7.92 3.70 -3.25
N GLU A 212 8.79 2.87 -2.65
CA GLU A 212 8.73 1.41 -2.77
C GLU A 212 7.45 0.91 -2.09
N ALA A 213 7.22 1.36 -0.85
CA ALA A 213 6.05 1.00 -0.06
C ALA A 213 4.73 1.41 -0.75
N GLU A 214 4.65 2.64 -1.27
CA GLU A 214 3.51 3.14 -2.04
C GLU A 214 3.32 2.33 -3.34
N SER A 215 4.40 1.87 -3.98
CA SER A 215 4.32 1.04 -5.20
C SER A 215 3.79 -0.36 -4.92
N VAL A 216 4.24 -0.98 -3.83
CA VAL A 216 3.76 -2.30 -3.40
C VAL A 216 2.28 -2.23 -3.02
N LEU A 217 1.86 -1.21 -2.27
CA LEU A 217 0.46 -0.99 -1.93
C LEU A 217 -0.40 -0.80 -3.19
N SER A 218 0.12 -0.04 -4.17
CA SER A 218 -0.53 0.16 -5.47
C SER A 218 -0.66 -1.14 -6.28
N ALA A 219 0.33 -2.03 -6.20
CA ALA A 219 0.25 -3.34 -6.83
C ALA A 219 -0.91 -4.18 -6.26
N GLY A 220 -1.18 -4.03 -4.95
CA GLY A 220 -2.39 -4.55 -4.31
C GLY A 220 -3.68 -4.02 -4.96
N PHE A 221 -3.81 -2.69 -5.11
CA PHE A 221 -4.97 -2.11 -5.79
C PHE A 221 -5.17 -2.68 -7.20
N LEU A 222 -4.10 -2.69 -7.99
CA LEU A 222 -4.14 -3.17 -9.38
C LEU A 222 -4.46 -4.67 -9.47
N SER A 223 -4.05 -5.48 -8.49
CA SER A 223 -4.36 -6.91 -8.46
C SER A 223 -5.84 -7.23 -8.28
N THR A 224 -6.63 -6.27 -7.79
CA THR A 224 -8.08 -6.40 -7.65
C THR A 224 -8.78 -6.49 -9.00
N PHE A 225 -8.29 -5.78 -10.03
CA PHE A 225 -8.92 -5.77 -11.35
C PHE A 225 -9.02 -7.16 -11.99
N PRO A 226 -7.92 -7.92 -12.21
CA PRO A 226 -8.03 -9.26 -12.76
C PRO A 226 -8.81 -10.21 -11.85
N ALA A 227 -8.77 -10.01 -10.52
CA ALA A 227 -9.55 -10.84 -9.60
C ALA A 227 -11.06 -10.62 -9.75
N VAL A 228 -11.51 -9.37 -9.91
CA VAL A 228 -12.91 -9.04 -10.20
C VAL A 228 -13.34 -9.64 -11.54
N ILE A 229 -12.51 -9.58 -12.58
CA ILE A 229 -12.81 -10.24 -13.86
C ILE A 229 -13.00 -11.75 -13.69
N ILE A 230 -12.13 -12.40 -12.90
CA ILE A 230 -12.27 -13.84 -12.61
C ILE A 230 -13.58 -14.12 -11.89
N ASN A 231 -13.87 -13.41 -10.80
CA ASN A 231 -14.98 -13.71 -9.91
C ASN A 231 -16.34 -13.28 -10.46
N SER A 232 -16.40 -12.21 -11.25
CA SER A 232 -17.66 -11.62 -11.72
C SER A 232 -17.99 -11.98 -13.17
N ILE A 233 -17.04 -12.51 -13.94
CA ILE A 233 -17.26 -12.83 -15.37
C ILE A 233 -16.82 -14.27 -15.66
N LEU A 234 -15.52 -14.58 -15.49
CA LEU A 234 -14.99 -15.85 -15.99
C LEU A 234 -15.53 -17.06 -15.23
N PHE A 235 -15.63 -16.98 -13.91
CA PHE A 235 -16.12 -18.09 -13.10
C PHE A 235 -17.65 -18.29 -13.21
N PRO A 236 -18.50 -17.24 -13.20
CA PRO A 236 -19.92 -17.40 -13.54
C PRO A 236 -20.16 -18.04 -14.91
N LEU A 237 -19.39 -17.66 -15.94
CA LEU A 237 -19.48 -18.31 -17.26
C LEU A 237 -19.07 -19.79 -17.20
N LEU A 238 -18.07 -20.14 -16.38
CA LEU A 238 -17.66 -21.52 -16.16
C LEU A 238 -18.74 -22.33 -15.41
N LEU A 239 -19.43 -21.74 -14.43
CA LEU A 239 -20.57 -22.36 -13.76
C LEU A 239 -21.72 -22.63 -14.74
N LEU A 240 -22.07 -21.64 -15.57
CA LEU A 240 -23.08 -21.81 -16.61
C LEU A 240 -22.71 -22.93 -17.60
N ALA A 241 -21.45 -22.99 -18.03
CA ALA A 241 -20.95 -24.07 -18.88
C ALA A 241 -21.01 -25.44 -18.19
N ALA A 242 -20.90 -25.48 -16.86
CA ALA A 242 -21.08 -26.67 -16.04
C ALA A 242 -22.54 -26.96 -15.66
N SER A 243 -23.52 -26.21 -16.23
CA SER A 243 -24.95 -26.30 -15.90
C SER A 243 -25.29 -26.01 -14.42
N VAL A 244 -24.46 -25.20 -13.76
CA VAL A 244 -24.72 -24.67 -12.42
C VAL A 244 -25.15 -23.22 -12.58
N ASP A 245 -26.33 -22.87 -12.06
CA ASP A 245 -26.79 -21.48 -12.04
C ASP A 245 -25.92 -20.66 -11.06
N PRO A 246 -25.19 -19.63 -11.52
CA PRO A 246 -24.39 -18.76 -10.65
C PRO A 246 -25.21 -18.05 -9.56
N PHE A 247 -26.51 -17.87 -9.77
CA PHE A 247 -27.42 -17.21 -8.83
C PHE A 247 -28.12 -18.18 -7.87
N SER A 248 -27.89 -19.48 -8.02
CA SER A 248 -28.34 -20.47 -7.03
C SER A 248 -27.45 -20.44 -5.78
N GLU A 249 -27.94 -20.94 -4.65
CA GLU A 249 -27.14 -21.10 -3.41
C GLU A 249 -25.85 -21.89 -3.66
N ALA A 250 -25.92 -22.92 -4.50
CA ALA A 250 -24.76 -23.71 -4.92
C ALA A 250 -23.77 -22.89 -5.78
N GLY A 251 -24.26 -21.99 -6.64
CA GLY A 251 -23.43 -21.08 -7.40
C GLY A 251 -22.73 -20.05 -6.50
N GLU A 252 -23.47 -19.46 -5.57
CA GLU A 252 -22.97 -18.47 -4.62
C GLU A 252 -21.87 -19.05 -3.71
N ILE A 253 -22.11 -20.24 -3.13
CA ILE A 253 -21.10 -20.88 -2.28
C ILE A 253 -19.82 -21.20 -3.08
N LEU A 254 -19.92 -21.64 -4.33
CA LEU A 254 -18.74 -21.89 -5.18
C LEU A 254 -18.00 -20.59 -5.51
N LEU A 255 -18.72 -19.50 -5.78
CA LEU A 255 -18.13 -18.19 -6.02
C LEU A 255 -17.34 -17.69 -4.80
N VAL A 256 -17.94 -17.73 -3.61
CA VAL A 256 -17.31 -17.18 -2.40
C VAL A 256 -16.25 -18.09 -1.79
N THR A 257 -16.36 -19.41 -1.93
CA THR A 257 -15.43 -20.37 -1.30
C THR A 257 -14.36 -20.93 -2.22
N ILE A 258 -14.56 -20.89 -3.55
CA ILE A 258 -13.61 -21.41 -4.53
C ILE A 258 -13.09 -20.29 -5.42
N SER A 259 -13.97 -19.60 -6.15
CA SER A 259 -13.54 -18.58 -7.12
C SER A 259 -12.76 -17.46 -6.44
N ALA A 260 -13.36 -16.81 -5.44
CA ALA A 260 -12.75 -15.68 -4.76
C ALA A 260 -11.39 -16.04 -4.12
N PRO A 261 -11.28 -17.11 -3.30
CA PRO A 261 -10.00 -17.51 -2.72
C PRO A 261 -8.94 -17.86 -3.76
N ILE A 262 -9.29 -18.58 -4.82
CA ILE A 262 -8.30 -18.99 -5.83
C ILE A 262 -7.92 -17.80 -6.71
N GLY A 263 -8.89 -17.13 -7.30
CA GLY A 263 -8.69 -16.02 -8.22
C GLY A 263 -7.93 -14.88 -7.57
N GLU A 264 -8.37 -14.44 -6.39
CA GLU A 264 -7.75 -13.32 -5.71
C GLU A 264 -6.34 -13.63 -5.20
N GLU A 265 -6.13 -14.77 -4.55
CA GLU A 265 -4.81 -15.09 -3.99
C GLU A 265 -3.77 -15.34 -5.09
N LEU A 266 -4.17 -15.84 -6.26
CA LEU A 266 -3.31 -15.89 -7.45
C LEU A 266 -2.98 -14.50 -7.99
N CYS A 267 -3.97 -13.61 -8.13
CA CYS A 267 -3.74 -12.24 -8.59
C CYS A 267 -2.85 -11.46 -7.63
N LYS A 268 -3.05 -11.60 -6.31
CA LYS A 268 -2.21 -11.00 -5.27
C LYS A 268 -0.79 -11.58 -5.31
N ALA A 269 -0.63 -12.89 -5.43
CA ALA A 269 0.69 -13.51 -5.57
C ALA A 269 1.44 -13.04 -6.83
N ALA A 270 0.74 -12.89 -7.96
CA ALA A 270 1.29 -12.31 -9.18
C ALA A 270 1.74 -10.86 -8.97
N ALA A 271 0.96 -10.05 -8.24
CA ALA A 271 1.35 -8.68 -7.90
C ALA A 271 2.57 -8.61 -6.97
N VAL A 272 2.73 -9.56 -6.04
CA VAL A 272 3.95 -9.70 -5.24
C VAL A 272 5.15 -10.02 -6.14
N LEU A 273 4.99 -10.93 -7.11
CA LEU A 273 6.05 -11.25 -8.06
C LEU A 273 6.41 -10.05 -8.96
N CYS A 274 5.45 -9.24 -9.37
CA CYS A 274 5.71 -7.97 -10.08
C CYS A 274 6.56 -6.99 -9.24
N CYS A 275 6.53 -7.13 -7.91
CA CYS A 275 7.35 -6.36 -6.97
C CYS A 275 8.70 -7.02 -6.64
N TYR A 276 9.16 -8.03 -7.40
CA TYR A 276 10.40 -8.78 -7.11
C TYR A 276 11.63 -7.90 -6.85
N ARG A 277 11.72 -6.72 -7.50
CA ARG A 277 12.84 -5.79 -7.34
C ARG A 277 12.98 -5.22 -5.92
N PHE A 278 11.93 -5.32 -5.11
CA PHE A 278 11.90 -4.88 -3.72
C PHE A 278 12.07 -6.03 -2.72
N ILE A 279 12.21 -7.26 -3.21
CA ILE A 279 12.33 -8.49 -2.42
C ILE A 279 13.77 -9.00 -2.52
N ASP A 280 14.55 -8.74 -1.48
CA ASP A 280 15.94 -9.16 -1.32
C ASP A 280 16.11 -10.35 -0.36
N SER A 281 15.12 -10.59 0.50
CA SER A 281 15.10 -11.65 1.49
C SER A 281 13.71 -12.24 1.67
N PRO A 282 13.57 -13.48 2.21
CA PRO A 282 12.26 -14.06 2.45
C PRO A 282 11.42 -13.23 3.45
N ARG A 283 12.06 -12.64 4.48
CA ARG A 283 11.37 -11.72 5.39
C ARG A 283 10.84 -10.49 4.68
N ARG A 284 11.62 -9.91 3.75
CA ARG A 284 11.15 -8.82 2.88
C ARG A 284 10.03 -9.27 1.95
N GLY A 285 10.09 -10.51 1.45
CA GLY A 285 9.00 -11.12 0.69
C GLY A 285 7.68 -11.15 1.45
N PHE A 286 7.69 -11.52 2.73
CA PHE A 286 6.52 -11.42 3.60
C PHE A 286 6.03 -9.97 3.72
N GLN A 287 6.92 -9.01 3.97
CA GLN A 287 6.55 -7.59 4.09
C GLN A 287 5.87 -7.05 2.82
N VAL A 288 6.42 -7.40 1.64
CA VAL A 288 5.87 -7.03 0.34
C VAL A 288 4.50 -7.69 0.16
N GLY A 289 4.38 -8.99 0.41
CA GLY A 289 3.11 -9.72 0.37
C GLY A 289 2.05 -9.12 1.29
N PHE A 290 2.41 -8.83 2.54
CA PHE A 290 1.53 -8.20 3.51
C PHE A 290 1.00 -6.85 3.02
N THR A 291 1.88 -6.05 2.41
CA THR A 291 1.50 -4.72 1.86
C THR A 291 0.63 -4.85 0.61
N VAL A 292 0.88 -5.83 -0.27
CA VAL A 292 -0.02 -6.13 -1.41
C VAL A 292 -1.41 -6.52 -0.91
N GLY A 293 -1.50 -7.42 0.07
CA GLY A 293 -2.77 -7.85 0.65
C GLY A 293 -3.56 -6.71 1.29
N LEU A 294 -2.87 -5.81 2.00
CA LEU A 294 -3.47 -4.57 2.53
C LEU A 294 -4.02 -3.67 1.42
N GLY A 295 -3.29 -3.54 0.30
CA GLY A 295 -3.74 -2.77 -0.85
C GLY A 295 -5.01 -3.36 -1.45
N PHE A 296 -5.02 -4.67 -1.71
CA PHE A 296 -6.19 -5.38 -2.22
C PHE A 296 -7.42 -5.18 -1.30
N ALA A 297 -7.26 -5.44 0.01
CA ALA A 297 -8.33 -5.31 0.98
C ALA A 297 -8.93 -3.89 1.02
N MET A 298 -8.11 -2.86 0.80
CA MET A 298 -8.59 -1.49 0.79
C MET A 298 -9.50 -1.19 -0.42
N LEU A 299 -9.18 -1.74 -1.61
CA LEU A 299 -10.02 -1.55 -2.79
C LEU A 299 -11.28 -2.40 -2.73
N GLU A 300 -11.14 -3.66 -2.28
CA GLU A 300 -12.24 -4.59 -2.07
C GLU A 300 -13.27 -4.02 -1.08
N ASN A 301 -12.82 -3.58 0.09
CA ASN A 301 -13.72 -2.98 1.06
C ASN A 301 -14.43 -1.74 0.51
N MET A 302 -13.77 -0.94 -0.32
CA MET A 302 -14.42 0.20 -0.95
C MET A 302 -15.52 -0.22 -1.93
N MET A 303 -15.36 -1.35 -2.65
CA MET A 303 -16.42 -1.90 -3.49
C MET A 303 -17.62 -2.37 -2.66
N TYR A 304 -17.40 -3.18 -1.63
CA TYR A 304 -18.50 -3.66 -0.78
C TYR A 304 -19.25 -2.52 -0.10
N VAL A 305 -18.52 -1.56 0.46
CA VAL A 305 -19.13 -0.37 1.08
C VAL A 305 -19.89 0.46 0.05
N THR A 306 -19.37 0.63 -1.16
CA THR A 306 -20.09 1.36 -2.21
C THR A 306 -21.36 0.63 -2.65
N ALA A 307 -21.30 -0.69 -2.80
CA ALA A 307 -22.47 -1.50 -3.15
C ALA A 307 -23.56 -1.41 -2.08
N SER A 308 -23.18 -1.43 -0.80
CA SER A 308 -24.15 -1.36 0.31
C SER A 308 -24.95 -0.05 0.41
N PHE A 309 -24.62 1.00 -0.35
CA PHE A 309 -25.47 2.19 -0.44
C PHE A 309 -26.87 1.89 -1.01
N SER A 310 -27.01 0.85 -1.87
CA SER A 310 -28.32 0.46 -2.41
C SER A 310 -29.23 -0.20 -1.37
N GLU A 311 -28.65 -0.72 -0.29
CA GLU A 311 -29.38 -1.35 0.83
C GLU A 311 -29.87 -0.30 1.86
N GLY A 312 -29.68 0.99 1.56
CA GLY A 312 -29.97 2.09 2.47
C GLY A 312 -28.91 2.27 3.56
N PHE A 313 -29.13 3.25 4.43
CA PHE A 313 -28.13 3.66 5.42
C PHE A 313 -27.79 2.55 6.44
N ALA A 314 -28.74 1.67 6.75
CA ALA A 314 -28.53 0.56 7.68
C ALA A 314 -27.65 -0.55 7.09
N GLY A 315 -27.94 -1.03 5.88
CA GLY A 315 -27.07 -1.99 5.18
C GLY A 315 -25.67 -1.43 4.96
N PHE A 316 -25.59 -0.15 4.57
CA PHE A 316 -24.33 0.58 4.48
C PHE A 316 -23.53 0.60 5.79
N ALA A 317 -24.17 0.93 6.92
CA ALA A 317 -23.50 0.99 8.22
C ALA A 317 -23.03 -0.39 8.70
N ILE A 318 -23.85 -1.43 8.54
CA ILE A 318 -23.52 -2.81 8.93
C ILE A 318 -22.36 -3.34 8.09
N THR A 319 -22.47 -3.23 6.76
CA THR A 319 -21.42 -3.67 5.83
C THR A 319 -20.11 -2.93 6.10
N SER A 320 -20.16 -1.61 6.28
CA SER A 320 -18.99 -0.80 6.61
C SER A 320 -18.32 -1.21 7.92
N PHE A 321 -19.11 -1.51 8.95
CA PHE A 321 -18.58 -1.97 10.24
C PHE A 321 -17.88 -3.33 10.14
N LEU A 322 -18.56 -4.32 9.54
CA LEU A 322 -18.03 -5.68 9.40
C LEU A 322 -16.76 -5.70 8.55
N ARG A 323 -16.72 -4.91 7.47
CA ARG A 323 -15.55 -4.82 6.57
C ARG A 323 -14.40 -4.02 7.19
N GLY A 324 -14.71 -2.96 7.94
CA GLY A 324 -13.72 -2.09 8.58
C GLY A 324 -12.92 -2.77 9.69
N ILE A 325 -13.51 -3.73 10.41
CA ILE A 325 -12.86 -4.48 11.51
C ILE A 325 -12.46 -5.90 11.07
N GLY A 326 -13.13 -6.44 10.04
CA GLY A 326 -13.07 -7.84 9.60
C GLY A 326 -11.84 -8.26 8.79
N SER A 327 -12.02 -8.55 7.50
CA SER A 327 -11.10 -9.35 6.68
C SER A 327 -9.74 -8.69 6.37
N ILE A 328 -9.52 -7.41 6.72
CA ILE A 328 -8.28 -6.65 6.42
C ILE A 328 -7.00 -7.38 6.87
N PRO A 329 -6.83 -7.77 8.15
CA PRO A 329 -5.69 -8.57 8.59
C PRO A 329 -5.60 -9.92 7.85
N GLY A 330 -6.71 -10.48 7.39
CA GLY A 330 -6.76 -11.77 6.69
C GLY A 330 -5.99 -11.69 5.38
N HIS A 331 -6.41 -10.77 4.50
CA HIS A 331 -5.74 -10.54 3.22
C HIS A 331 -4.25 -10.25 3.39
N ALA A 332 -3.89 -9.45 4.41
CA ALA A 332 -2.50 -9.12 4.69
C ALA A 332 -1.68 -10.35 5.11
N VAL A 333 -2.21 -11.20 6.01
CA VAL A 333 -1.50 -12.41 6.46
C VAL A 333 -1.42 -13.45 5.35
N TRP A 334 -2.51 -13.75 4.65
CA TRP A 334 -2.55 -14.74 3.57
C TRP A 334 -1.61 -14.37 2.43
N THR A 335 -1.70 -13.13 1.93
CA THR A 335 -0.78 -12.64 0.88
C THR A 335 0.66 -12.56 1.40
N GLY A 336 0.86 -12.26 2.70
CA GLY A 336 2.15 -12.32 3.36
C GLY A 336 2.79 -13.71 3.29
N LEU A 337 2.02 -14.78 3.48
CA LEU A 337 2.49 -16.16 3.35
C LEU A 337 2.90 -16.51 1.91
N SER A 338 2.09 -16.09 0.92
CA SER A 338 2.45 -16.18 -0.50
C SER A 338 3.76 -15.44 -0.79
N GLY A 339 3.89 -14.21 -0.28
CA GLY A 339 5.09 -13.39 -0.44
C GLY A 339 6.33 -13.96 0.26
N LEU A 340 6.17 -14.63 1.40
CA LEU A 340 7.26 -15.34 2.07
C LEU A 340 7.78 -16.50 1.20
N GLY A 341 6.86 -17.29 0.63
CA GLY A 341 7.22 -18.38 -0.28
C GLY A 341 7.93 -17.88 -1.55
N ILE A 342 7.43 -16.79 -2.15
CA ILE A 342 8.08 -16.12 -3.29
C ILE A 342 9.45 -15.57 -2.88
N GLY A 343 9.57 -14.97 -1.69
CA GLY A 343 10.84 -14.47 -1.18
C GLY A 343 11.89 -15.56 -0.99
N TRP A 344 11.50 -16.76 -0.54
CA TRP A 344 12.38 -17.93 -0.51
C TRP A 344 12.83 -18.39 -1.89
N LEU A 345 11.93 -18.35 -2.88
CA LEU A 345 12.27 -18.66 -4.26
C LEU A 345 13.30 -17.67 -4.81
N LEU A 346 13.07 -16.37 -4.65
CA LEU A 346 13.97 -15.31 -5.13
C LEU A 346 15.32 -15.34 -4.40
N TYR A 347 15.31 -15.61 -3.10
CA TYR A 347 16.55 -15.76 -2.32
C TYR A 347 17.42 -16.91 -2.84
N LYS A 348 16.81 -18.04 -3.23
CA LYS A 348 17.54 -19.20 -3.79
C LYS A 348 17.87 -19.03 -5.28
N LYS A 349 17.02 -18.32 -6.03
CA LYS A 349 17.09 -18.16 -7.49
C LYS A 349 16.82 -16.71 -7.88
N PRO A 350 17.78 -15.79 -7.65
CA PRO A 350 17.55 -14.35 -7.78
C PRO A 350 17.20 -13.88 -9.20
N THR A 351 17.63 -14.62 -10.23
CA THR A 351 17.32 -14.29 -11.64
C THR A 351 16.18 -15.13 -12.23
N LEU A 352 15.60 -16.08 -11.48
CA LEU A 352 14.64 -17.06 -11.99
C LEU A 352 15.05 -17.65 -13.36
N GLY A 353 16.30 -18.09 -13.50
CA GLY A 353 16.80 -18.65 -14.76
C GLY A 353 17.00 -17.62 -15.88
N GLY A 354 17.17 -16.33 -15.54
CA GLY A 354 17.39 -15.24 -16.49
C GLY A 354 16.14 -14.44 -16.86
N ILE A 355 14.95 -14.90 -16.43
CA ILE A 355 13.68 -14.18 -16.66
C ILE A 355 13.67 -12.84 -15.90
N LEU A 356 14.21 -12.84 -14.67
CA LEU A 356 14.33 -11.62 -13.88
C LEU A 356 15.73 -11.01 -14.06
N PRO A 357 15.82 -9.70 -14.34
CA PRO A 357 17.10 -9.01 -14.34
C PRO A 357 17.73 -9.04 -12.94
N LYS A 358 19.06 -9.07 -12.88
CA LYS A 358 19.79 -9.00 -11.60
C LYS A 358 19.32 -7.79 -10.79
N THR A 359 18.92 -8.04 -9.54
CA THR A 359 18.74 -6.99 -8.55
C THR A 359 20.11 -6.39 -8.25
N VAL A 360 20.24 -5.07 -8.38
CA VAL A 360 21.45 -4.36 -7.97
C VAL A 360 21.39 -4.23 -6.45
N ASP A 361 22.40 -4.71 -5.75
CA ASP A 361 22.51 -4.55 -4.30
C ASP A 361 22.39 -3.06 -3.95
N SER A 362 21.38 -2.71 -3.16
CA SER A 362 21.30 -1.37 -2.59
C SER A 362 22.34 -1.31 -1.46
N PRO A 363 23.29 -0.37 -1.48
CA PRO A 363 24.27 -0.28 -0.41
C PRO A 363 23.57 -0.10 0.94
N SER A 364 23.97 -0.92 1.91
CA SER A 364 23.58 -0.82 3.32
C SER A 364 24.13 0.49 3.88
N ALA A 365 23.29 1.53 3.92
CA ALA A 365 23.63 2.81 4.51
C ALA A 365 22.82 3.01 5.79
N ASP A 366 23.50 3.35 6.88
CA ASP A 366 22.84 3.76 8.11
C ASP A 366 22.01 5.04 7.86
N PHE A 367 20.70 4.90 8.00
CA PHE A 367 19.76 5.99 7.72
C PHE A 367 19.70 6.98 8.89
N VAL A 368 20.04 8.23 8.61
CA VAL A 368 19.91 9.34 9.55
C VAL A 368 19.00 10.40 8.93
N ILE A 369 17.90 10.75 9.60
CA ILE A 369 17.03 11.88 9.19
C ILE A 369 17.56 13.15 9.85
N PHE A 370 17.79 14.19 9.05
CA PHE A 370 18.14 15.52 9.52
C PHE A 370 16.91 16.44 9.52
N ASP A 371 16.78 17.29 10.54
CA ASP A 371 15.79 18.36 10.58
C ASP A 371 16.16 19.43 9.55
N ALA A 372 15.19 19.82 8.72
CA ALA A 372 15.42 20.75 7.61
C ALA A 372 15.69 22.20 8.04
N LYS A 373 15.37 22.57 9.29
CA LYS A 373 15.56 23.91 9.85
C LYS A 373 16.78 23.98 10.77
N THR A 374 17.03 22.94 11.56
CA THR A 374 18.13 22.95 12.55
C THR A 374 19.37 22.18 12.10
N GLY A 375 19.24 21.26 11.13
CA GLY A 375 20.33 20.39 10.71
C GLY A 375 20.69 19.30 11.72
N GLU A 376 19.96 19.18 12.83
CA GLU A 376 20.16 18.15 13.84
C GLU A 376 19.51 16.82 13.45
N MET A 377 19.98 15.70 14.02
CA MET A 377 19.38 14.38 13.79
C MET A 377 17.96 14.33 14.38
N ALA A 378 16.95 14.34 13.53
CA ALA A 378 15.55 14.52 13.92
C ALA A 378 14.88 13.24 14.43
N HIS A 379 15.25 12.05 13.92
CA HIS A 379 14.67 10.78 14.34
C HIS A 379 15.36 9.58 13.67
N ASN A 380 15.39 8.41 14.34
CA ASN A 380 15.62 7.13 13.68
C ASN A 380 14.26 6.44 13.39
N PRO A 381 13.76 6.44 12.15
CA PRO A 381 12.45 5.88 11.79
C PRO A 381 12.38 4.35 11.94
N THR A 382 13.51 3.65 12.04
CA THR A 382 13.54 2.18 12.23
C THR A 382 13.48 1.77 13.70
N GLY A 383 13.63 2.72 14.65
CA GLY A 383 13.72 2.41 16.07
C GLY A 383 14.92 1.52 16.45
N SER A 384 15.89 1.31 15.55
CA SER A 384 16.98 0.33 15.69
C SER A 384 18.35 0.94 15.99
N GLY A 385 18.42 2.24 16.32
CA GLY A 385 19.68 2.93 16.60
C GLY A 385 19.93 3.11 18.08
N ASN A 386 21.15 2.83 18.55
CA ASN A 386 21.64 3.06 19.91
C ASN A 386 21.71 4.55 20.33
N SER A 387 21.19 5.47 19.52
CA SER A 387 21.30 6.93 19.74
C SER A 387 19.99 7.57 20.24
N ALA A 388 19.03 6.78 20.73
CA ALA A 388 17.76 7.27 21.28
C ALA A 388 17.89 7.75 22.75
N GLN A 389 19.06 8.25 23.17
CA GLN A 389 19.33 8.45 24.60
C GLN A 389 19.00 9.84 25.15
N ASN A 390 18.64 10.85 24.33
CA ASN A 390 18.50 12.23 24.84
C ASN A 390 17.22 13.02 24.48
N MET A 391 16.16 12.38 23.98
CA MET A 391 14.85 13.04 23.90
C MET A 391 13.75 12.11 24.41
N GLY A 392 13.10 12.52 25.51
CA GLY A 392 12.18 11.74 26.35
C GLY A 392 10.89 11.25 25.69
N ILE A 393 11.02 10.39 24.68
CA ILE A 393 9.94 9.55 24.16
C ILE A 393 10.41 8.12 24.40
N GLN A 394 9.68 7.36 25.22
CA GLN A 394 9.94 5.94 25.49
C GLN A 394 10.12 5.19 24.16
N ALA A 395 11.36 4.99 23.75
CA ALA A 395 11.72 4.07 22.69
C ALA A 395 11.25 2.70 23.16
N TRP A 396 10.25 2.14 22.47
CA TRP A 396 9.89 0.74 22.64
C TRP A 396 11.18 -0.06 22.49
N ASN A 397 11.54 -0.84 23.51
CA ASN A 397 12.84 -1.49 23.58
C ASN A 397 12.85 -2.68 22.61
N VAL A 398 12.92 -2.39 21.30
CA VAL A 398 12.85 -3.35 20.18
C VAL A 398 13.84 -4.48 20.43
N GLN A 399 15.04 -4.16 20.90
CA GLN A 399 16.08 -5.15 21.19
C GLN A 399 15.66 -6.16 22.27
N GLN A 400 15.02 -5.71 23.36
CA GLN A 400 14.50 -6.61 24.40
C GLN A 400 13.34 -7.46 23.88
N TYR A 401 12.44 -6.86 23.07
CA TYR A 401 11.36 -7.62 22.43
C TYR A 401 11.91 -8.69 21.48
N MET A 402 12.85 -8.34 20.59
CA MET A 402 13.51 -9.23 19.64
C MET A 402 14.20 -10.40 20.37
N ASN A 403 14.95 -10.10 21.43
CA ASN A 403 15.60 -11.10 22.27
C ASN A 403 14.59 -12.00 23.00
N SER A 404 13.41 -11.49 23.34
CA SER A 404 12.33 -12.27 23.96
C SER A 404 11.62 -13.20 22.96
N GLN A 405 11.51 -12.81 21.68
CA GLN A 405 10.87 -13.62 20.64
C GLN A 405 11.78 -14.74 20.14
N GLN A 406 13.10 -14.52 20.05
CA GLN A 406 14.07 -15.56 19.65
C GLN A 406 14.09 -16.79 20.60
N LYS A 407 13.63 -16.66 21.84
CA LYS A 407 13.58 -17.76 22.82
C LYS A 407 12.44 -18.75 22.59
N LYS A 408 11.46 -18.44 21.74
CA LYS A 408 10.33 -19.34 21.44
C LYS A 408 10.64 -20.22 20.23
N LYS A 409 10.22 -21.49 20.28
CA LYS A 409 10.28 -22.38 19.11
C LYS A 409 9.50 -21.72 17.97
N PRO A 410 10.13 -21.46 16.81
CA PRO A 410 9.46 -20.78 15.71
C PRO A 410 8.33 -21.64 15.15
N TRP A 411 7.24 -21.00 14.76
CA TRP A 411 6.17 -21.66 14.02
C TRP A 411 6.67 -22.12 12.64
N PRO A 412 6.12 -23.24 12.12
CA PRO A 412 6.42 -23.66 10.77
C PRO A 412 5.89 -22.62 9.78
N LEU A 413 6.79 -22.08 8.95
CA LEU A 413 6.48 -21.09 7.93
C LEU A 413 6.69 -21.67 6.53
N PRO A 414 5.91 -21.25 5.51
CA PRO A 414 6.10 -21.73 4.15
C PRO A 414 7.48 -21.32 3.60
N THR A 415 8.16 -22.29 2.99
CA THR A 415 9.48 -22.11 2.37
C THR A 415 9.46 -22.22 0.84
N SER A 416 8.26 -22.43 0.28
CA SER A 416 8.02 -22.49 -1.16
C SER A 416 6.82 -21.63 -1.55
N PRO A 417 6.78 -21.05 -2.77
CA PRO A 417 5.64 -20.27 -3.24
C PRO A 417 4.35 -21.08 -3.24
N LEU A 418 4.40 -22.33 -3.70
CA LEU A 418 3.24 -23.21 -3.77
C LEU A 418 2.59 -23.42 -2.40
N THR A 419 3.41 -23.73 -1.38
CA THR A 419 2.92 -23.89 0.00
C THR A 419 2.31 -22.59 0.52
N GLY A 420 2.96 -21.44 0.28
CA GLY A 420 2.46 -20.13 0.71
C GLY A 420 1.10 -19.79 0.08
N ILE A 421 0.97 -19.99 -1.23
CA ILE A 421 -0.24 -19.71 -2.00
C ILE A 421 -1.38 -20.65 -1.61
N ILE A 422 -1.12 -21.95 -1.46
CA ILE A 422 -2.16 -22.90 -1.02
C ILE A 422 -2.65 -22.55 0.39
N LEU A 423 -1.76 -22.22 1.33
CA LEU A 423 -2.17 -21.80 2.67
C LEU A 423 -3.01 -20.52 2.64
N ALA A 424 -2.66 -19.57 1.77
CA ALA A 424 -3.44 -18.36 1.55
C ALA A 424 -4.86 -18.66 1.04
N MET A 425 -4.97 -19.48 0.00
CA MET A 425 -6.25 -19.92 -0.57
C MET A 425 -7.11 -20.66 0.45
N LEU A 426 -6.53 -21.60 1.20
CA LEU A 426 -7.24 -22.35 2.22
C LEU A 426 -7.72 -21.46 3.36
N GLY A 427 -6.88 -20.53 3.82
CA GLY A 427 -7.25 -19.58 4.87
C GLY A 427 -8.39 -18.65 4.44
N HIS A 428 -8.33 -18.15 3.21
CA HIS A 428 -9.37 -17.30 2.64
C HIS A 428 -10.67 -18.09 2.36
N SER A 429 -10.57 -19.28 1.79
CA SER A 429 -11.71 -20.18 1.57
C SER A 429 -12.39 -20.57 2.88
N PHE A 430 -11.62 -20.89 3.92
CA PHE A 430 -12.16 -21.17 5.24
C PHE A 430 -12.88 -19.95 5.82
N TRP A 431 -12.32 -18.74 5.67
CA TRP A 431 -12.99 -17.51 6.10
C TRP A 431 -14.36 -17.35 5.44
N ASN A 432 -14.43 -17.41 4.11
CA ASN A 432 -15.68 -17.19 3.38
C ASN A 432 -16.67 -18.33 3.60
N GLY A 433 -16.22 -19.58 3.52
CA GLY A 433 -17.08 -20.75 3.62
C GLY A 433 -17.64 -20.96 5.02
N SER A 434 -16.82 -20.77 6.06
CA SER A 434 -17.33 -20.88 7.43
C SER A 434 -18.29 -19.74 7.78
N SER A 435 -18.05 -18.53 7.31
CA SER A 435 -18.99 -17.41 7.43
C SER A 435 -20.33 -17.74 6.77
N PHE A 436 -20.33 -18.15 5.50
CA PHE A 436 -21.57 -18.52 4.80
C PHE A 436 -22.33 -19.64 5.54
N LEU A 437 -21.63 -20.70 5.93
CA LEU A 437 -22.22 -21.85 6.60
C LEU A 437 -22.82 -21.51 7.99
N VAL A 438 -22.12 -20.70 8.78
CA VAL A 438 -22.61 -20.28 10.11
C VAL A 438 -23.86 -19.41 9.97
N TYR A 439 -23.88 -18.49 9.01
CA TYR A 439 -25.09 -17.70 8.72
C TYR A 439 -26.25 -18.61 8.36
N PHE A 440 -26.05 -19.43 7.33
CA PHE A 440 -27.08 -20.28 6.72
C PHE A 440 -27.72 -21.24 7.75
N ILE A 441 -26.89 -21.99 8.49
CA ILE A 441 -27.39 -22.97 9.47
C ILE A 441 -28.20 -22.30 10.58
N VAL A 442 -27.76 -21.13 11.07
CA VAL A 442 -28.44 -20.47 12.19
C VAL A 442 -29.67 -19.72 11.71
N GLU A 443 -29.64 -19.12 10.53
CA GLU A 443 -30.81 -18.52 9.90
C GLU A 443 -31.91 -19.57 9.69
N GLU A 444 -31.58 -20.73 9.12
CA GLU A 444 -32.53 -21.81 8.89
C GLU A 444 -33.13 -22.34 10.20
N ALA A 445 -32.32 -22.44 11.26
CA ALA A 445 -32.75 -22.99 12.54
C ALA A 445 -33.50 -21.99 13.46
N ALA A 446 -33.15 -20.71 13.41
CA ALA A 446 -33.54 -19.72 14.42
C ALA A 446 -33.95 -18.34 13.85
N GLY A 447 -34.01 -18.21 12.53
CA GLY A 447 -34.42 -16.99 11.81
C GLY A 447 -33.29 -15.99 11.55
N GLU A 448 -33.57 -15.02 10.67
CA GLU A 448 -32.61 -14.03 10.14
C GLU A 448 -31.83 -13.29 11.23
N VAL A 449 -32.52 -12.80 12.27
CA VAL A 449 -31.88 -12.05 13.38
C VAL A 449 -30.84 -12.92 14.11
N ALA A 450 -31.15 -14.20 14.34
CA ALA A 450 -30.20 -15.12 14.96
C ALA A 450 -29.01 -15.42 14.03
N GLY A 451 -29.27 -15.57 12.73
CA GLY A 451 -28.23 -15.74 11.69
C GLY A 451 -27.24 -14.57 11.68
N ILE A 452 -27.74 -13.32 11.68
CA ILE A 452 -26.91 -12.10 11.73
C ILE A 452 -26.06 -12.07 13.01
N ILE A 453 -26.65 -12.37 14.17
CA ILE A 453 -25.92 -12.39 15.45
C ILE A 453 -24.81 -13.46 15.42
N ALA A 454 -25.11 -14.66 14.95
CA ALA A 454 -24.13 -15.73 14.83
C ALA A 454 -22.99 -15.35 13.89
N MET A 455 -23.31 -14.69 12.78
CA MET A 455 -22.31 -14.18 11.84
C MET A 455 -21.36 -13.16 12.45
N ILE A 456 -21.90 -12.21 13.22
CA ILE A 456 -21.09 -11.21 13.92
C ILE A 456 -20.16 -11.91 14.93
N LEU A 457 -20.69 -12.83 15.75
CA LEU A 457 -19.91 -13.58 16.74
C LEU A 457 -18.83 -14.46 16.09
N TRP A 458 -19.16 -15.10 14.98
CA TRP A 458 -18.22 -15.90 14.20
C TRP A 458 -17.11 -15.03 13.62
N THR A 459 -17.46 -13.87 13.06
CA THR A 459 -16.48 -12.90 12.54
C THR A 459 -15.51 -12.46 13.65
N PHE A 460 -15.99 -12.16 14.85
CA PHE A 460 -15.11 -11.84 15.99
C PHE A 460 -14.18 -13.00 16.37
N THR A 461 -14.70 -14.23 16.37
CA THR A 461 -13.91 -15.44 16.65
C THR A 461 -12.81 -15.65 15.62
N MET A 462 -13.15 -15.47 14.34
CA MET A 462 -12.23 -15.56 13.22
C MET A 462 -11.14 -14.47 13.27
N ILE A 463 -11.51 -13.23 13.56
CA ILE A 463 -10.54 -12.14 13.77
C ILE A 463 -9.61 -12.49 14.92
N ALA A 464 -10.13 -12.87 16.11
CA ALA A 464 -9.30 -13.18 17.27
C ALA A 464 -8.30 -14.31 16.98
N THR A 465 -8.77 -15.36 16.29
CA THR A 465 -7.95 -16.50 15.86
C THR A 465 -6.87 -16.07 14.88
N LEU A 466 -7.22 -15.28 13.87
CA LEU A 466 -6.29 -14.76 12.88
C LEU A 466 -5.25 -13.83 13.51
N LEU A 467 -5.63 -12.97 14.46
CA LEU A 467 -4.69 -12.11 15.19
C LEU A 467 -3.70 -12.94 16.02
N TRP A 468 -4.17 -14.01 16.65
CA TRP A 468 -3.31 -14.95 17.35
C TRP A 468 -2.34 -15.65 16.38
N ILE A 469 -2.82 -16.17 15.25
CA ILE A 469 -1.99 -16.78 14.19
C ILE A 469 -0.96 -15.77 13.68
N GLY A 470 -1.40 -14.57 13.29
CA GLY A 470 -0.57 -13.51 12.75
C GLY A 470 0.54 -13.09 13.71
N LYS A 471 0.25 -13.00 15.02
CA LYS A 471 1.25 -12.72 16.06
C LYS A 471 2.35 -13.79 16.10
N ASN A 472 1.99 -15.08 16.00
CA ASN A 472 2.94 -16.18 15.99
C ASN A 472 3.76 -16.24 14.69
N ILE A 473 3.15 -15.90 13.55
CA ILE A 473 3.86 -15.74 12.27
C ILE A 473 4.89 -14.62 12.38
N LEU A 474 4.47 -13.42 12.81
CA LEU A 474 5.36 -12.26 12.93
C LEU A 474 6.53 -12.53 13.88
N SER A 475 6.29 -13.16 15.03
CA SER A 475 7.37 -13.53 15.95
C SER A 475 8.37 -14.52 15.32
N SER A 476 7.89 -15.43 14.47
CA SER A 476 8.71 -16.45 13.81
C SER A 476 9.46 -15.92 12.60
N LEU A 477 9.01 -14.81 11.99
CA LEU A 477 9.73 -14.16 10.89
C LEU A 477 11.12 -13.65 11.32
N HIS A 478 11.35 -13.45 12.62
CA HIS A 478 12.67 -13.08 13.14
C HIS A 478 13.72 -14.19 13.01
N SER A 479 13.32 -15.47 12.87
CA SER A 479 14.25 -16.56 12.55
C SER A 479 14.46 -16.77 11.05
N VAL A 480 13.69 -16.07 10.21
CA VAL A 480 13.82 -16.12 8.74
C VAL A 480 14.92 -15.15 8.30
N PRO A 481 15.74 -15.47 7.28
CA PRO A 481 16.77 -14.56 6.79
C PRO A 481 16.24 -13.17 6.43
N SER A 482 16.98 -12.14 6.84
CA SER A 482 16.87 -10.76 6.36
C SER A 482 18.21 -10.32 5.79
N SER A 483 18.17 -9.48 4.77
CA SER A 483 19.33 -8.80 4.16
C SER A 483 19.94 -7.75 5.08
#